data_AF-A0A382EFT3-F1
#
_entry.id   AF-A0A382EFT3-F1
#
_cell.length_a   1.000
_cell.length_b   1.000
_cell.length_c   1.000
_cell.angle_alpha   90.00
_cell.angle_beta   90.00
_cell.angle_gamma   90.00
#
_symmetry.space_group_name_H-M   'P 1'
#
loop_
_entity.id
_entity.type
_entity.pdbx_description
1 polymer ?
#
loop_
_entity_poly.entity_id
_entity_poly.type
_entity_poly.pdbx_seq_one_letter_code
_entity_poly.pdbx_strand_id
1 'polypeptide(L)'
;MITESVIARLTDDTKELFDFYDKKGLYKTKKQKSEDISGLLENAMASLIDGAVAPKIDAEPDIRLHGEPVEIKTTSGETWFSGTYSKREGHFIFVHWMLKEDNRPEFFMCGKELKKDAWKPSTSDSYYATTYDKKRLYKNRDKWTFYKGWLEAYYRGKQQCIKIHTAEMER
;
A
#
# COMPACT_ATOMS: atom_id res chain seq x y z
N MET A 1 -6.75 13.29 2.23
CA MET A 1 -6.62 11.88 1.82
C MET A 1 -5.35 11.33 2.46
N ILE A 2 -5.47 10.21 3.17
CA ILE A 2 -4.59 9.67 4.24
C ILE A 2 -4.02 10.75 5.17
N THR A 3 -4.56 10.82 6.39
CA THR A 3 -4.12 11.74 7.44
C THR A 3 -3.19 11.03 8.43
N GLU A 4 -2.45 11.80 9.24
CA GLU A 4 -1.67 11.22 10.35
C GLU A 4 -2.53 10.43 11.33
N SER A 5 -3.79 10.83 11.55
CA SER A 5 -4.73 10.07 12.39
C SER A 5 -5.06 8.70 11.81
N VAL A 6 -5.25 8.58 10.49
CA VAL A 6 -5.46 7.30 9.80
C VAL A 6 -4.21 6.43 9.90
N ILE A 7 -3.03 7.02 9.72
CA ILE A 7 -1.76 6.30 9.82
C ILE A 7 -1.54 5.79 11.25
N ALA A 8 -1.75 6.64 12.26
CA ALA A 8 -1.62 6.26 13.66
C ALA A 8 -2.57 5.11 14.02
N ARG A 9 -3.84 5.22 13.60
CA ARG A 9 -4.83 4.16 13.81
C ARG A 9 -4.42 2.84 13.14
N LEU A 10 -3.97 2.89 11.89
CA LEU A 10 -3.47 1.72 11.18
C LEU A 10 -2.26 1.10 11.89
N THR A 11 -1.32 1.91 12.37
CA THR A 11 -0.15 1.44 13.12
C THR A 11 -0.57 0.68 14.38
N ASP A 12 -1.48 1.24 15.17
CA ASP A 12 -1.91 0.67 16.44
C ASP A 12 -2.71 -0.63 16.21
N ASP A 13 -3.71 -0.61 15.32
CA ASP A 13 -4.54 -1.78 15.01
C ASP A 13 -3.71 -2.93 14.42
N THR A 14 -2.72 -2.61 13.56
CA THR A 14 -1.83 -3.62 12.97
C THR A 14 -0.95 -4.26 14.04
N LYS A 15 -0.38 -3.45 14.95
CA LYS A 15 0.43 -3.95 16.04
C LYS A 15 -0.40 -4.86 16.94
N GLU A 16 -1.59 -4.41 17.35
CA GLU A 16 -2.48 -5.20 18.20
C GLU A 16 -2.83 -6.55 17.55
N LEU A 17 -3.17 -6.56 16.26
CA LEU A 17 -3.50 -7.78 15.53
C LEU A 17 -2.32 -8.74 15.43
N PHE A 18 -1.12 -8.23 15.17
CA PHE A 18 0.06 -9.07 15.01
C PHE A 18 0.58 -9.61 16.34
N ASP A 19 0.50 -8.80 17.40
CA ASP A 19 0.75 -9.26 18.78
C ASP A 19 -0.26 -10.34 19.18
N PHE A 20 -1.52 -10.21 18.76
CA PHE A 20 -2.52 -11.24 18.97
C PHE A 20 -2.18 -12.55 18.24
N TYR A 21 -1.71 -12.47 17.00
CA TYR A 21 -1.27 -13.66 16.26
C TYR A 21 -0.11 -14.36 16.96
N ASP A 22 0.90 -13.62 17.40
CA ASP A 22 2.05 -14.19 18.11
C ASP A 22 1.62 -14.80 19.44
N LYS A 23 0.78 -14.12 20.21
CA LYS A 23 0.20 -14.63 21.46
C LYS A 23 -0.56 -15.94 21.28
N LYS A 24 -1.16 -16.16 20.10
CA LYS A 24 -1.91 -17.37 19.76
C LYS A 24 -1.08 -18.42 19.03
N GLY A 25 0.20 -18.15 18.73
CA GLY A 25 1.04 -19.02 17.92
C GLY A 25 0.55 -19.18 16.48
N LEU A 26 -0.15 -18.18 15.94
CA LEU A 26 -0.73 -18.20 14.60
C LEU A 26 0.27 -17.64 13.58
N TYR A 27 0.90 -18.52 12.82
CA TYR A 27 1.79 -18.10 11.75
C TYR A 27 1.01 -17.53 10.56
N LYS A 28 1.40 -16.32 10.13
CA LYS A 28 0.84 -15.64 8.94
C LYS A 28 1.92 -15.36 7.92
N THR A 29 1.62 -15.67 6.67
CA THR A 29 2.50 -15.30 5.54
C THR A 29 2.51 -13.78 5.33
N LYS A 30 3.55 -13.27 4.67
CA LYS A 30 3.62 -11.85 4.26
C LYS A 30 2.43 -11.40 3.39
N LYS A 31 1.88 -12.32 2.59
CA LYS A 31 0.69 -12.05 1.77
C LYS A 31 -0.54 -11.82 2.66
N GLN A 32 -0.82 -12.75 3.57
CA GLN A 32 -1.94 -12.63 4.52
C GLN A 32 -1.81 -11.37 5.37
N LYS A 33 -0.61 -11.08 5.90
CA LYS A 33 -0.36 -9.83 6.63
C LYS A 33 -0.62 -8.57 5.79
N SER A 34 -0.36 -8.62 4.48
CA SER A 34 -0.65 -7.49 3.58
C SER A 34 -2.15 -7.33 3.32
N GLU A 35 -2.90 -8.43 3.25
CA GLU A 35 -4.37 -8.43 3.17
C GLU A 35 -4.98 -7.88 4.47
N ASP A 36 -4.49 -8.32 5.63
CA ASP A 36 -4.92 -7.81 6.94
C ASP A 36 -4.66 -6.28 7.07
N ILE A 37 -3.46 -5.82 6.68
CA ILE A 37 -3.12 -4.37 6.69
C ILE A 37 -4.01 -3.58 5.72
N SER A 38 -4.37 -4.13 4.56
CA SER A 38 -5.32 -3.48 3.64
C SER A 38 -6.67 -3.27 4.30
N GLY A 39 -7.24 -4.34 4.87
CA GLY A 39 -8.55 -4.27 5.53
C GLY A 39 -8.55 -3.35 6.76
N LEU A 40 -7.45 -3.30 7.51
CA LEU A 40 -7.28 -2.33 8.61
C LEU A 40 -7.23 -0.89 8.10
N LEU A 41 -6.55 -0.63 6.98
CA LEU A 41 -6.52 0.70 6.37
C LEU A 41 -7.90 1.12 5.87
N GLU A 42 -8.64 0.21 5.24
CA GLU A 42 -10.02 0.44 4.81
C GLU A 42 -10.90 0.85 6.00
N ASN A 43 -10.83 0.13 7.11
CA ASN A 43 -11.59 0.43 8.32
C ASN A 43 -11.16 1.76 8.96
N ALA A 44 -9.86 2.06 9.00
CA ALA A 44 -9.34 3.32 9.53
C ALA A 44 -9.80 4.52 8.67
N MET A 45 -9.79 4.38 7.34
CA MET A 45 -10.29 5.41 6.44
C MET A 45 -11.80 5.62 6.60
N ALA A 46 -12.59 4.56 6.60
CA ALA A 46 -14.05 4.64 6.72
C ALA A 46 -14.52 5.22 8.07
N SER A 47 -13.72 5.07 9.13
CA SER A 47 -14.05 5.60 10.46
C SER A 47 -13.59 7.04 10.68
N LEU A 48 -12.52 7.49 10.01
CA LEU A 48 -11.88 8.78 10.29
C LEU A 48 -12.01 9.82 9.18
N ILE A 49 -12.40 9.41 7.98
CA ILE A 49 -12.56 10.31 6.83
C ILE A 49 -14.05 10.40 6.50
N ASP A 50 -14.61 11.61 6.61
CA ASP A 50 -16.00 11.85 6.20
C ASP A 50 -16.22 11.47 4.73
N GLY A 51 -17.34 10.82 4.44
CA GLY A 51 -17.67 10.30 3.12
C GLY A 51 -16.86 9.09 2.65
N ALA A 52 -15.96 8.52 3.46
CA ALA A 52 -15.30 7.26 3.15
C ALA A 52 -16.16 6.06 3.60
N VAL A 53 -16.34 5.08 2.70
CA VAL A 53 -17.05 3.82 2.97
C VAL A 53 -16.16 2.67 2.54
N ALA A 54 -16.03 1.64 3.38
CA ALA A 54 -15.33 0.39 3.08
C ALA A 54 -16.35 -0.70 2.71
N PRO A 55 -16.58 -0.96 1.40
CA PRO A 55 -17.52 -1.98 0.97
C PRO A 55 -17.11 -3.38 1.46
N LYS A 56 -18.09 -4.26 1.67
CA LYS A 56 -17.85 -5.64 2.14
C LYS A 56 -18.10 -6.69 1.07
N ILE A 57 -18.09 -6.29 -0.20
CA ILE A 57 -18.35 -7.16 -1.36
C ILE A 57 -17.12 -7.12 -2.27
N ASP A 58 -16.57 -8.29 -2.62
CA ASP A 58 -15.34 -8.41 -3.44
C ASP A 58 -15.42 -7.71 -4.82
N ALA A 59 -16.63 -7.51 -5.34
CA ALA A 59 -16.87 -6.85 -6.62
C ALA A 59 -16.86 -5.31 -6.53
N GLU A 60 -16.63 -4.74 -5.36
CA GLU A 60 -16.55 -3.29 -5.12
C GLU A 60 -15.08 -2.82 -4.99
N PRO A 61 -14.80 -1.50 -5.06
CA PRO A 61 -13.48 -0.98 -4.69
C PRO A 61 -13.21 -1.15 -3.19
N ASP A 62 -11.94 -1.13 -2.80
CA ASP A 62 -11.52 -1.23 -1.39
C ASP A 62 -12.14 -0.10 -0.54
N ILE A 63 -12.21 1.11 -1.09
CA ILE A 63 -12.90 2.27 -0.49
C ILE A 63 -13.73 3.01 -1.55
N ARG A 64 -14.87 3.56 -1.14
CA ARG A 64 -15.58 4.64 -1.85
C ARG A 64 -15.38 5.93 -1.07
N LEU A 65 -14.72 6.94 -1.64
CA LEU A 65 -14.51 8.24 -1.02
C LEU A 65 -15.39 9.28 -1.72
N HIS A 66 -16.41 9.78 -1.02
CA HIS A 66 -17.45 10.64 -1.59
C HIS A 66 -18.08 10.05 -2.87
N GLY A 67 -18.21 8.73 -2.93
CA GLY A 67 -18.74 7.98 -4.06
C GLY A 67 -17.70 7.52 -5.08
N GLU A 68 -16.50 8.10 -5.08
CA GLU A 68 -15.43 7.77 -6.03
C GLU A 68 -14.64 6.53 -5.59
N PRO A 69 -14.26 5.62 -6.52
CA PRO A 69 -13.54 4.40 -6.20
C PRO A 69 -12.08 4.68 -5.83
N VAL A 70 -11.64 4.08 -4.73
CA VAL A 70 -10.25 4.09 -4.27
C VAL A 70 -9.78 2.65 -4.06
N GLU A 71 -8.63 2.33 -4.63
CA GLU A 71 -8.00 1.00 -4.59
C GLU A 71 -6.74 1.04 -3.74
N ILE A 72 -6.60 0.11 -2.79
CA ILE A 72 -5.44 -0.05 -1.94
C ILE A 72 -4.60 -1.20 -2.48
N LYS A 73 -3.28 -0.99 -2.55
CA LYS A 73 -2.31 -2.00 -2.96
C LYS A 73 -1.22 -2.07 -1.90
N THR A 74 -1.16 -3.20 -1.21
CA THR A 74 -0.27 -3.39 -0.06
C THR A 74 0.83 -4.42 -0.37
N THR A 75 2.06 -4.14 0.03
CA THR A 75 3.20 -5.06 -0.16
C THR A 75 4.20 -4.94 0.99
N SER A 76 4.91 -6.02 1.31
CA SER A 76 6.15 -5.98 2.10
C SER A 76 7.41 -6.10 1.24
N GLY A 77 7.24 -6.16 -0.09
CA GLY A 77 8.31 -6.22 -1.07
C GLY A 77 8.55 -4.89 -1.79
N GLU A 78 9.22 -4.94 -2.94
CA GLU A 78 9.59 -3.75 -3.72
C GLU A 78 8.61 -3.43 -4.86
N THR A 79 7.61 -4.30 -5.08
CA THR A 79 6.68 -4.26 -6.20
C THR A 79 5.26 -4.40 -5.70
N TRP A 80 4.38 -3.58 -6.25
CA TRP A 80 2.94 -3.70 -6.06
C TRP A 80 2.33 -4.43 -7.25
N PHE A 81 1.42 -5.35 -6.95
CA PHE A 81 0.74 -6.18 -7.91
C PHE A 81 -0.74 -5.82 -7.95
N SER A 82 -1.33 -5.88 -9.14
CA SER A 82 -2.78 -5.83 -9.35
C SER A 82 -3.19 -6.94 -10.30
N GLY A 83 -4.40 -7.47 -10.15
CA GLY A 83 -4.96 -8.43 -11.12
C GLY A 83 -5.07 -7.82 -12.51
N THR A 84 -4.80 -8.62 -13.55
CA THR A 84 -4.81 -8.16 -14.95
C THR A 84 -6.18 -7.62 -15.41
N TYR A 85 -7.28 -8.19 -14.90
CA TYR A 85 -8.65 -7.93 -15.39
C TYR A 85 -9.57 -7.18 -14.40
N SER A 86 -9.13 -6.94 -13.16
CA SER A 86 -9.93 -6.28 -12.10
C SER A 86 -9.69 -4.76 -12.01
N LYS A 87 -9.19 -4.14 -13.08
CA LYS A 87 -8.73 -2.75 -13.02
C LYS A 87 -9.89 -1.78 -13.19
N ARG A 88 -10.29 -1.14 -12.10
CA ARG A 88 -11.06 0.09 -12.14
C ARG A 88 -10.11 1.26 -12.36
N GLU A 89 -10.53 2.24 -13.15
CA GLU A 89 -9.85 3.53 -13.19
C GLU A 89 -10.23 4.29 -11.94
N GLY A 90 -9.29 5.03 -11.36
CA GLY A 90 -9.51 5.78 -10.12
C GLY A 90 -8.23 6.00 -9.34
N HIS A 91 -8.42 6.35 -8.07
CA HIS A 91 -7.29 6.66 -7.19
C HIS A 91 -6.73 5.40 -6.57
N PHE A 92 -5.42 5.23 -6.65
CA PHE A 92 -4.73 4.11 -6.03
C PHE A 92 -3.87 4.59 -4.87
N ILE A 93 -3.96 3.89 -3.74
CA ILE A 93 -3.10 4.05 -2.58
C ILE A 93 -2.14 2.87 -2.53
N PHE A 94 -0.84 3.18 -2.60
CA PHE A 94 0.23 2.21 -2.56
C PHE A 94 0.84 2.21 -1.16
N VAL A 95 0.78 1.06 -0.50
CA VAL A 95 1.26 0.83 0.86
C VAL A 95 2.43 -0.14 0.80
N HIS A 96 3.60 0.27 1.29
CA HIS A 96 4.69 -0.62 1.61
C HIS A 96 4.85 -0.67 3.13
N TRP A 97 5.08 -1.86 3.68
CA TRP A 97 5.25 -2.04 5.13
C TRP A 97 6.48 -2.87 5.50
N MET A 98 7.07 -2.51 6.64
CA MET A 98 8.08 -3.29 7.35
C MET A 98 7.66 -3.45 8.81
N LEU A 99 8.12 -4.51 9.46
CA LEU A 99 7.89 -4.72 10.90
C LEU A 99 9.20 -4.53 11.66
N LYS A 100 9.12 -3.83 12.79
CA LYS A 100 10.13 -3.85 13.84
C LYS A 100 10.03 -5.14 14.64
N GLU A 101 11.03 -5.38 15.49
CA GLU A 101 11.11 -6.57 16.35
C GLU A 101 9.91 -6.70 17.31
N ASP A 102 9.27 -5.58 17.67
CA ASP A 102 8.11 -5.52 18.55
C ASP A 102 6.76 -5.54 17.80
N ASN A 103 6.73 -6.08 16.57
CA ASN A 103 5.59 -6.03 15.64
C ASN A 103 5.10 -4.63 15.28
N ARG A 104 5.78 -3.55 15.67
CA ARG A 104 5.36 -2.21 15.30
C ARG A 104 5.61 -2.01 13.80
N PRO A 105 4.57 -1.72 13.00
CA PRO A 105 4.76 -1.51 11.58
C PRO A 105 5.32 -0.11 11.30
N GLU A 106 6.14 -0.02 10.26
CA GLU A 106 6.46 1.22 9.59
C GLU A 106 5.93 1.19 8.16
N PHE A 107 5.42 2.32 7.71
CA PHE A 107 4.73 2.42 6.43
C PHE A 107 5.38 3.43 5.50
N PHE A 108 5.43 3.11 4.22
CA PHE A 108 5.54 4.07 3.13
C PHE A 108 4.20 4.07 2.41
N MET A 109 3.64 5.26 2.19
CA MET A 109 2.31 5.43 1.59
C MET A 109 2.33 6.55 0.57
N CYS A 110 1.84 6.26 -0.63
CA CYS A 110 1.64 7.28 -1.66
C CYS A 110 0.38 7.00 -2.47
N GLY A 111 -0.15 8.03 -3.13
CA GLY A 111 -1.38 7.96 -3.89
C GLY A 111 -1.28 8.58 -5.27
N LYS A 112 -2.00 8.01 -6.22
CA LYS A 112 -2.09 8.50 -7.59
C LYS A 112 -3.34 8.01 -8.32
N GLU A 113 -3.95 8.91 -9.09
CA GLU A 113 -4.94 8.57 -10.12
C GLU A 113 -4.29 7.76 -11.24
N LEU A 114 -4.79 6.53 -11.48
CA LEU A 114 -4.31 5.65 -12.53
C LEU A 114 -5.45 5.26 -13.49
N LYS A 115 -5.12 5.33 -14.79
CA LYS A 115 -5.92 4.74 -15.87
C LYS A 115 -5.57 3.27 -16.08
N LYS A 116 -6.42 2.50 -16.76
CA LYS A 116 -6.21 1.06 -17.01
C LYS A 116 -4.88 0.75 -17.70
N ASP A 117 -4.47 1.60 -18.64
CA ASP A 117 -3.24 1.50 -19.43
C ASP A 117 -1.97 1.89 -18.65
N ALA A 118 -2.12 2.51 -17.48
CA ALA A 118 -0.99 2.85 -16.62
C ALA A 118 -0.30 1.61 -16.05
N TRP A 119 -0.92 0.43 -16.09
CA TRP A 119 -0.42 -0.81 -15.54
C TRP A 119 0.37 -1.64 -16.55
N LYS A 120 1.59 -2.09 -16.22
CA LYS A 120 2.39 -2.94 -17.12
C LYS A 120 1.89 -4.39 -17.07
N PRO A 121 1.50 -5.02 -18.19
CA PRO A 121 1.18 -6.44 -18.24
C PRO A 121 2.35 -7.30 -17.75
N SER A 122 2.05 -8.41 -17.07
CA SER A 122 3.04 -9.46 -16.84
C SER A 122 3.57 -9.95 -18.19
N THR A 123 4.88 -10.20 -18.25
CA THR A 123 5.53 -10.86 -19.40
C THR A 123 5.71 -12.36 -19.17
N SER A 124 5.11 -12.92 -18.10
CA SER A 124 5.17 -14.34 -17.76
C SER A 124 3.87 -15.03 -18.15
N ASP A 125 3.98 -16.13 -18.91
CA ASP A 125 2.84 -16.91 -19.41
C ASP A 125 2.00 -17.57 -18.30
N SER A 126 2.53 -17.66 -17.08
CA SER A 126 1.88 -18.31 -15.92
C SER A 126 1.38 -17.35 -14.84
N TYR A 127 1.53 -16.03 -15.02
CA TYR A 127 1.22 -15.05 -13.96
C TYR A 127 0.43 -13.85 -14.49
N TYR A 128 -0.87 -13.78 -14.18
CA TYR A 128 -1.80 -12.73 -14.62
C TYR A 128 -1.88 -11.56 -13.63
N ALA A 129 -0.76 -10.87 -13.41
CA ALA A 129 -0.76 -9.63 -12.63
C ALA A 129 0.02 -8.52 -13.32
N THR A 130 -0.50 -7.30 -13.22
CA THR A 130 0.21 -6.11 -13.67
C THR A 130 0.93 -5.45 -12.52
N THR A 131 2.13 -4.96 -12.79
CA THR A 131 3.02 -4.45 -11.74
C THR A 131 3.20 -2.95 -11.81
N TYR A 132 3.39 -2.36 -10.63
CA TYR A 132 3.95 -1.03 -10.48
C TYR A 132 5.21 -1.13 -9.62
N ASP A 133 6.35 -0.72 -10.18
CA ASP A 133 7.66 -0.83 -9.52
C ASP A 133 8.16 0.53 -8.98
N LYS A 134 9.04 0.45 -7.97
CA LYS A 134 9.63 1.64 -7.31
C LYS A 134 10.46 2.53 -8.24
N LYS A 135 11.03 2.00 -9.34
CA LYS A 135 11.79 2.81 -10.30
C LYS A 135 10.85 3.71 -11.10
N ARG A 136 9.71 3.18 -11.54
CA ARG A 136 8.69 3.93 -12.25
C ARG A 136 8.04 4.98 -11.35
N LEU A 137 7.79 4.64 -10.09
CA LEU A 137 7.32 5.58 -9.07
C LEU A 137 8.33 6.73 -8.94
N TYR A 138 9.60 6.42 -8.67
CA TYR A 138 10.66 7.43 -8.47
C TYR A 138 10.82 8.37 -9.67
N LYS A 139 10.80 7.81 -10.90
CA LYS A 139 10.94 8.59 -12.14
C LYS A 139 9.83 9.63 -12.33
N ASN A 140 8.64 9.37 -11.79
CA ASN A 140 7.46 10.23 -11.94
C ASN A 140 7.00 10.82 -10.61
N ARG A 141 7.83 10.80 -9.55
CA ARG A 141 7.46 11.10 -8.15
C ARG A 141 6.82 12.47 -7.96
N ASP A 142 7.15 13.44 -8.81
CA ASP A 142 6.52 14.76 -8.91
C ASP A 142 5.01 14.70 -9.19
N LYS A 143 4.52 13.59 -9.73
CA LYS A 143 3.11 13.35 -10.06
C LYS A 143 2.38 12.48 -9.01
N TRP A 144 2.97 12.29 -7.84
CA TRP A 144 2.44 11.47 -6.75
C TRP A 144 2.17 12.32 -5.52
N THR A 145 1.15 11.93 -4.76
CA THR A 145 0.96 12.45 -3.40
C THR A 145 1.63 11.49 -2.43
N PHE A 146 2.64 11.94 -1.68
CA PHE A 146 3.25 11.15 -0.63
C PHE A 146 2.54 11.42 0.70
N TYR A 147 2.02 10.38 1.33
CA TYR A 147 1.35 10.45 2.62
C TYR A 147 2.30 10.10 3.76
N LYS A 148 3.21 9.14 3.56
CA LYS A 148 4.25 8.78 4.54
C LYS A 148 5.48 8.21 3.85
N GLY A 149 6.65 8.52 4.43
CA GLY A 149 7.94 8.06 3.93
C GLY A 149 8.41 8.80 2.68
N TRP A 150 9.56 8.40 2.16
CA TRP A 150 10.13 8.98 0.95
C TRP A 150 10.91 7.96 0.12
N LEU A 151 11.33 8.36 -1.07
CA LEU A 151 12.18 7.56 -1.94
C LEU A 151 13.54 8.21 -2.11
N GLU A 152 14.59 7.40 -2.09
CA GLU A 152 15.97 7.83 -2.32
C GLU A 152 16.56 7.04 -3.48
N ALA A 153 17.17 7.74 -4.45
CA ALA A 153 17.99 7.09 -5.46
C ALA A 153 19.44 7.00 -5.00
N TYR A 154 20.03 5.82 -5.19
CA TYR A 154 21.44 5.57 -4.94
C TYR A 154 22.01 4.69 -6.06
N TYR A 155 23.34 4.64 -6.16
CA TYR A 155 24.01 3.82 -7.17
C TYR A 155 24.71 2.63 -6.52
N ARG A 156 24.46 1.43 -7.03
CA ARG A 156 25.23 0.22 -6.72
C ARG A 156 26.14 -0.08 -7.91
N GLY A 157 27.36 0.46 -7.88
CA GLY A 157 28.22 0.51 -9.06
C GLY A 157 27.60 1.40 -10.15
N LYS A 158 27.38 0.86 -11.36
CA LYS A 158 26.75 1.60 -12.47
C LYS A 158 25.22 1.56 -12.46
N GLN A 159 24.61 0.73 -11.62
CA GLN A 159 23.16 0.55 -11.59
C GLN A 159 22.49 1.51 -10.61
N GLN A 160 21.52 2.29 -11.10
CA GLN A 160 20.65 3.08 -10.23
C GLN A 160 19.63 2.16 -9.53
N CYS A 161 19.59 2.28 -8.21
CA CYS A 161 18.70 1.59 -7.29
C CYS A 161 17.85 2.61 -6.55
N ILE A 162 16.65 2.22 -6.15
CA ILE A 162 15.73 3.05 -5.37
C ILE A 162 15.56 2.39 -4.01
N LYS A 163 15.72 3.16 -2.94
CA LYS A 163 15.40 2.77 -1.56
C LYS A 163 14.07 3.40 -1.16
N ILE A 164 13.23 2.62 -0.49
CA ILE A 164 11.99 3.09 0.14
C ILE A 164 12.31 3.34 1.60
N HIS A 165 11.96 4.51 2.11
CA HIS A 165 12.08 4.87 3.51
C HIS A 165 10.70 4.98 4.13
N THR A 166 10.48 4.27 5.23
CA THR A 166 9.22 4.17 5.98
C THR A 166 9.18 5.04 7.22
N ALA A 167 10.34 5.59 7.62
CA ALA A 167 10.47 6.54 8.71
C ALA A 167 9.99 7.94 8.29
N GLU A 168 9.99 8.89 9.23
CA GLU A 168 9.87 10.31 8.91
C GLU A 168 11.23 10.85 8.46
N MET A 169 11.20 11.73 7.45
CA MET A 169 12.41 12.36 6.95
C MET A 169 12.88 13.35 8.02
N GLU A 170 14.02 13.08 8.67
CA GLU A 170 14.66 14.07 9.52
C GLU A 170 14.94 15.31 8.65
N ARG A 171 14.25 16.41 8.95
CA ARG A 171 14.40 17.70 8.26
C ARG A 171 15.37 18.59 9.02
#